data_AF-A0A950CR35-F1
#
_entry.id   AF-A0A950CR35-F1
#
_cell.length_a   1.000
_cell.length_b   1.000
_cell.length_c   1.000
_cell.angle_alpha   90.00
_cell.angle_beta   90.00
_cell.angle_gamma   90.00
#
_symmetry.space_group_name_H-M   'P 1'
#
loop_
_entity.id
_entity.type
_entity.pdbx_description
1 polymer ?
#
loop_
_entity_poly.entity_id
_entity_poly.type
_entity_poly.pdbx_seq_one_letter_code
_entity_poly.pdbx_strand_id
1 'polypeptide(L)'
;MAVVKKTTKAAKPAGKPAKAKPAAKVAPKPPAKKSSNVTLLKLPRPSLVSQLASSANDKLPPRLQAVVDKTEIQYVLSTHVRGIDRADENLLRSVFHPDATIDLGPGVFQGTGNDYVHWVMGVLQGLKSTHHTLGQSHVEVSGDVALVETYFNAHIRVDKPVGREDVFMGGRNLDRLERRPSGASGVWKIIHRKQVLDWVRTEAVSDIFYHQNPDGLWSSRSKTDLSYQMAQFPGSQNAGKLPAFLGRRYESKSVKF
;
A
#
# COMPACT_ATOMS: atom_id res chain seq x y z
N MET A 1 5.97 -69.72 -31.35
CA MET A 1 7.10 -69.49 -32.28
C MET A 1 7.72 -68.14 -31.98
N ALA A 2 8.98 -68.14 -31.58
CA ALA A 2 9.73 -66.95 -31.20
C ALA A 2 10.23 -66.19 -32.43
N VAL A 3 10.19 -64.85 -32.40
CA VAL A 3 11.01 -64.02 -33.29
C VAL A 3 11.74 -62.98 -32.45
N VAL A 4 13.03 -63.26 -32.29
CA VAL A 4 14.06 -62.45 -31.65
C VAL A 4 14.31 -61.21 -32.53
N LYS A 5 14.02 -60.00 -32.03
CA LYS A 5 14.47 -58.75 -32.65
C LYS A 5 15.87 -58.39 -32.15
N LYS A 6 16.84 -58.50 -33.05
CA LYS A 6 18.23 -58.07 -32.89
C LYS A 6 18.29 -56.56 -32.58
N THR A 7 18.90 -56.22 -31.46
CA THR A 7 19.28 -54.85 -31.08
C THR A 7 20.59 -54.48 -31.78
N THR A 8 20.54 -53.54 -32.72
CA THR A 8 21.74 -52.91 -33.29
C THR A 8 22.14 -51.71 -32.44
N LYS A 9 23.36 -51.77 -31.89
CA LYS A 9 24.00 -50.77 -31.03
C LYS A 9 24.54 -49.63 -31.92
N ALA A 10 23.89 -48.47 -31.93
CA ALA A 10 24.37 -47.28 -32.61
C ALA A 10 25.49 -46.60 -31.81
N ALA A 11 26.60 -46.29 -32.49
CA ALA A 11 27.78 -45.64 -31.94
C ALA A 11 27.50 -44.18 -31.54
N LYS A 12 28.02 -43.77 -30.38
CA LYS A 12 27.99 -42.36 -29.91
C LYS A 12 28.88 -41.50 -30.83
N PRO A 13 28.40 -40.36 -31.36
CA PRO A 13 29.28 -39.39 -31.99
C PRO A 13 30.10 -38.63 -30.94
N ALA A 14 31.37 -38.39 -31.28
CA ALA A 14 32.39 -37.74 -30.46
C ALA A 14 32.01 -36.32 -30.03
N GLY A 15 32.40 -35.97 -28.80
CA GLY A 15 32.13 -34.68 -28.19
C GLY A 15 32.76 -33.51 -28.94
N LYS A 16 31.98 -32.43 -29.11
CA LYS A 16 32.50 -31.13 -29.55
C LYS A 16 33.33 -30.49 -28.41
N PRO A 17 34.45 -29.82 -28.70
CA PRO A 17 35.23 -29.13 -27.67
C PRO A 17 34.41 -27.97 -27.08
N ALA A 18 34.41 -27.88 -25.75
CA ALA A 18 33.71 -26.85 -25.00
C ALA A 18 34.26 -25.46 -25.35
N LYS A 19 33.37 -24.56 -25.81
CA LYS A 19 33.69 -23.13 -25.90
C LYS A 19 33.85 -22.58 -24.48
N ALA A 20 35.00 -21.96 -24.19
CA ALA A 20 35.26 -21.27 -22.94
C ALA A 20 34.18 -20.20 -22.70
N LYS A 21 33.54 -20.23 -21.53
CA LYS A 21 32.62 -19.18 -21.08
C LYS A 21 33.44 -17.90 -20.86
N PRO A 22 33.01 -16.73 -21.36
CA PRO A 22 33.66 -15.47 -21.01
C PRO A 22 33.50 -15.23 -19.50
N ALA A 23 34.58 -14.80 -18.85
CA ALA A 23 34.60 -14.48 -17.43
C ALA A 23 33.48 -13.46 -17.11
N ALA A 24 32.65 -13.79 -16.11
CA ALA A 24 31.65 -12.88 -15.60
C ALA A 24 32.35 -11.63 -15.05
N LYS A 25 32.09 -10.46 -15.63
CA LYS A 25 32.47 -9.19 -15.02
C LYS A 25 31.71 -9.09 -13.70
N VAL A 26 32.45 -9.15 -12.60
CA VAL A 26 31.91 -8.92 -11.25
C VAL A 26 31.32 -7.52 -11.24
N ALA A 27 30.00 -7.43 -11.01
CA ALA A 27 29.32 -6.16 -10.84
C ALA A 27 29.97 -5.40 -9.66
N PRO A 28 30.20 -4.08 -9.77
CA PRO A 28 30.76 -3.31 -8.67
C PRO A 28 29.86 -3.44 -7.44
N LYS A 29 30.49 -3.74 -6.30
CA LYS A 29 29.83 -3.88 -5.00
C LYS A 29 29.01 -2.60 -4.73
N PRO A 30 27.72 -2.70 -4.35
CA PRO A 30 26.92 -1.52 -4.08
C PRO A 30 27.59 -0.69 -2.98
N PRO A 31 27.58 0.65 -3.08
CA PRO A 31 28.20 1.51 -2.08
C PRO A 31 27.57 1.21 -0.71
N ALA A 32 28.42 1.17 0.32
CA ALA A 32 28.02 0.93 1.69
C ALA A 32 26.85 1.86 2.06
N LYS A 33 25.73 1.27 2.51
CA LYS A 33 24.57 2.01 3.00
C LYS A 33 25.02 2.88 4.17
N LYS A 34 25.23 4.18 3.92
CA LYS A 34 25.19 5.16 5.01
C LYS A 34 23.78 5.07 5.58
N SER A 35 23.69 4.59 6.81
CA SER A 35 22.49 4.65 7.62
C SER A 35 22.11 6.12 7.79
N SER A 36 21.40 6.69 6.81
CA SER A 36 20.61 7.87 7.06
C SER A 36 19.54 7.42 8.03
N ASN A 37 19.67 7.86 9.28
CA ASN A 37 18.53 7.91 10.19
C ASN A 37 17.52 8.85 9.56
N VAL A 38 16.74 8.32 8.62
CA VAL A 38 15.52 8.95 8.16
C VAL A 38 14.59 8.79 9.33
N THR A 39 14.59 9.81 10.18
CA THR A 39 13.43 10.13 10.99
C THR A 39 12.31 10.26 9.96
N LEU A 40 11.53 9.18 9.80
CA LEU A 40 10.10 9.30 9.48
C LEU A 40 9.67 10.57 10.20
N LEU A 41 8.86 11.39 9.55
CA LEU A 41 7.94 12.21 10.31
C LEU A 41 7.25 11.27 11.31
N LYS A 42 7.82 11.16 12.53
CA LYS A 42 7.22 10.62 13.73
C LYS A 42 6.15 11.63 13.96
N LEU A 43 5.06 11.48 13.23
CA LEU A 43 3.86 12.19 13.49
C LEU A 43 2.99 11.14 14.19
N PRO A 44 3.05 11.04 15.53
CA PRO A 44 1.80 11.34 16.19
C PRO A 44 1.47 12.75 15.70
N ARG A 45 0.69 12.88 14.61
CA ARG A 45 0.14 14.20 14.31
C ARG A 45 -0.67 14.51 15.57
N PRO A 46 -0.32 15.55 16.32
CA PRO A 46 -1.25 16.06 17.31
C PRO A 46 -2.58 16.22 16.57
N SER A 47 -3.69 15.81 17.18
CA SER A 47 -5.03 16.06 16.61
C SER A 47 -5.08 17.47 16.00
N LEU A 48 -5.81 17.65 14.90
CA LEU A 48 -5.99 18.99 14.33
C LEU A 48 -6.56 19.95 15.38
N VAL A 49 -7.35 19.43 16.33
CA VAL A 49 -7.79 20.16 17.53
C VAL A 49 -6.60 20.74 18.31
N SER A 50 -5.59 19.94 18.64
CA SER A 50 -4.40 20.40 19.39
C SER A 50 -3.50 21.36 18.62
N GLN A 51 -3.70 21.52 17.31
CA GLN A 51 -3.02 22.54 16.51
C GLN A 51 -3.80 23.85 16.40
N LEU A 52 -5.12 23.78 16.55
CA LEU A 52 -6.05 24.91 16.37
C LEU A 52 -6.53 25.50 17.69
N ALA A 53 -6.48 24.74 18.78
CA ALA A 53 -6.85 25.21 20.10
C ALA A 53 -5.73 26.09 20.68
N SER A 54 -6.10 27.29 21.14
CA SER A 54 -5.22 28.24 21.81
C SER A 54 -4.74 27.73 23.18
N SER A 55 -5.46 26.78 23.79
CA SER A 55 -5.05 26.05 24.99
C SER A 55 -5.64 24.63 25.02
N ALA A 56 -5.11 23.75 25.87
CA ALA A 56 -5.58 22.36 26.01
C ALA A 56 -7.08 22.22 26.42
N ASN A 57 -7.71 23.30 26.88
CA ASN A 57 -9.10 23.30 27.36
C ASN A 57 -10.07 24.10 26.48
N ASP A 58 -9.61 24.73 25.40
CA ASP A 58 -10.49 25.50 24.53
C ASP A 58 -11.34 24.57 23.67
N LYS A 59 -12.67 24.66 23.83
CA LYS A 59 -13.60 24.01 22.91
C LYS A 59 -13.65 24.82 21.63
N LEU A 60 -13.42 24.16 20.49
CA LEU A 60 -13.62 24.78 19.19
C LEU A 60 -15.11 25.12 19.01
N PRO A 61 -15.45 26.22 18.29
CA PRO A 61 -16.81 26.49 17.89
C PRO A 61 -17.44 25.27 17.19
N PRO A 62 -18.73 24.95 17.38
CA PRO A 62 -19.32 23.71 16.89
C PRO A 62 -19.10 23.44 15.39
N ARG A 63 -19.19 24.47 14.55
CA ARG A 63 -18.97 24.35 13.10
C ARG A 63 -17.51 24.02 12.77
N LEU A 64 -16.55 24.54 13.52
CA LEU A 64 -15.13 24.25 13.33
C LEU A 64 -14.79 22.85 13.84
N GLN A 65 -15.33 22.45 15.00
CA GLN A 65 -15.18 21.10 15.52
C GLN A 65 -15.68 20.05 14.50
N ALA A 66 -16.82 20.28 13.86
CA ALA A 66 -17.36 19.37 12.85
C ALA A 66 -16.44 19.21 11.62
N VAL A 67 -15.74 20.29 11.20
CA VAL A 67 -14.76 20.22 10.09
C VAL A 67 -13.52 19.46 10.53
N VAL A 68 -13.05 19.71 11.75
CA VAL A 68 -11.89 19.01 12.32
C VAL A 68 -12.17 17.51 12.45
N ASP A 69 -13.30 17.12 13.03
CA ASP A 69 -13.69 15.73 13.20
C ASP A 69 -13.78 15.00 11.85
N LYS A 70 -14.41 15.61 10.84
CA LYS A 70 -14.47 15.04 9.50
C LYS A 70 -13.09 14.84 8.89
N THR A 71 -12.18 15.79 9.10
CA THR A 71 -10.80 15.72 8.57
C THR A 71 -10.01 14.63 9.28
N GLU A 72 -10.14 14.49 10.60
CA GLU A 72 -9.48 13.44 11.38
C GLU A 72 -10.00 12.05 11.01
N ILE A 73 -11.31 11.90 10.81
CA ILE A 73 -11.92 10.67 10.32
C ILE A 73 -11.38 10.32 8.92
N GLN A 74 -11.37 11.27 7.98
CA GLN A 74 -10.79 11.05 6.64
C GLN A 74 -9.31 10.62 6.69
N TYR A 75 -8.56 11.15 7.66
CA TYR A 75 -7.18 10.74 7.88
C TYR A 75 -7.08 9.28 8.36
N VAL A 76 -7.95 8.83 9.27
CA VAL A 76 -8.03 7.42 9.70
C VAL A 76 -8.31 6.51 8.49
N LEU A 77 -9.31 6.86 7.67
CA LEU A 77 -9.71 6.06 6.52
C LEU A 77 -8.62 5.97 5.45
N SER A 78 -7.98 7.10 5.12
CA SER A 78 -6.88 7.13 4.16
C SER A 78 -5.63 6.42 4.67
N THR A 79 -5.37 6.47 5.99
CA THR A 79 -4.27 5.74 6.63
C THR A 79 -4.47 4.23 6.56
N HIS A 80 -5.70 3.75 6.72
CA HIS A 80 -6.04 2.33 6.58
C HIS A 80 -5.66 1.81 5.18
N VAL A 81 -6.15 2.44 4.11
CA VAL A 81 -5.86 1.99 2.74
C VAL A 81 -4.38 2.13 2.38
N ARG A 82 -3.72 3.19 2.85
CA ARG A 82 -2.26 3.35 2.73
C ARG A 82 -1.52 2.20 3.41
N GLY A 83 -1.96 1.78 4.60
CA GLY A 83 -1.41 0.65 5.32
C GLY A 83 -1.49 -0.65 4.51
N ILE A 84 -2.63 -0.92 3.88
CA ILE A 84 -2.80 -2.08 2.99
C ILE A 84 -1.85 -1.99 1.79
N ASP A 85 -1.89 -0.87 1.08
CA ASP A 85 -1.17 -0.70 -0.18
C ASP A 85 0.35 -0.65 -0.03
N ARG A 86 0.85 -0.27 1.15
CA ARG A 86 2.27 -0.31 1.49
C ARG A 86 2.67 -1.55 2.29
N ALA A 87 1.73 -2.45 2.58
CA ALA A 87 1.93 -3.58 3.49
C ALA A 87 2.58 -3.15 4.81
N ASP A 88 2.05 -2.09 5.41
CA ASP A 88 2.56 -1.49 6.64
C ASP A 88 1.65 -1.81 7.83
N GLU A 89 2.01 -2.85 8.54
CA GLU A 89 1.28 -3.33 9.72
C GLU A 89 1.12 -2.25 10.78
N ASN A 90 2.11 -1.38 10.97
CA ASN A 90 2.04 -0.33 11.98
C ASN A 90 0.97 0.72 11.64
N LEU A 91 0.79 1.03 10.36
CA LEU A 91 -0.30 1.93 9.93
C LEU A 91 -1.67 1.25 10.08
N LEU A 92 -1.77 -0.04 9.81
CA LEU A 92 -3.03 -0.76 10.01
C LEU A 92 -3.41 -0.86 11.48
N ARG A 93 -2.46 -1.12 12.37
CA ARG A 93 -2.72 -1.16 13.83
C ARG A 93 -3.07 0.21 14.40
N SER A 94 -2.60 1.30 13.80
CA SER A 94 -2.81 2.64 14.36
C SER A 94 -4.26 3.12 14.22
N VAL A 95 -5.00 2.62 13.23
CA VAL A 95 -6.35 3.09 12.87
C VAL A 95 -7.49 2.35 13.57
N PHE A 96 -7.20 1.23 14.24
CA PHE A 96 -8.20 0.46 14.99
C PHE A 96 -8.07 0.70 16.50
N HIS A 97 -9.21 0.76 17.19
CA HIS A 97 -9.22 0.57 18.64
C HIS A 97 -8.88 -0.89 19.00
N PRO A 98 -8.30 -1.17 20.19
CA PRO A 98 -7.91 -2.54 20.58
C PRO A 98 -9.05 -3.56 20.56
N ASP A 99 -10.27 -3.10 20.81
CA ASP A 99 -11.54 -3.83 20.85
C ASP A 99 -12.34 -3.70 19.55
N ALA A 100 -11.71 -3.26 18.46
CA ALA A 100 -12.39 -3.13 17.17
C ALA A 100 -12.83 -4.48 16.60
N THR A 101 -13.91 -4.47 15.81
CA THR A 101 -14.43 -5.65 15.11
C THR A 101 -14.57 -5.40 13.62
N ILE A 102 -14.34 -6.44 12.81
CA ILE A 102 -14.39 -6.35 11.34
C ILE A 102 -15.28 -7.48 10.80
N ASP A 103 -16.22 -7.12 9.93
CA ASP A 103 -17.13 -8.02 9.23
C ASP A 103 -16.99 -7.81 7.70
N LEU A 104 -16.28 -8.72 7.04
CA LEU A 104 -16.19 -8.78 5.58
C LEU A 104 -17.10 -9.89 5.01
N GLY A 105 -18.00 -10.44 5.83
CA GLY A 105 -18.82 -11.61 5.52
C GLY A 105 -18.14 -12.94 5.91
N PRO A 106 -18.94 -13.99 6.22
CA PRO A 106 -18.46 -15.25 6.76
C PRO A 106 -17.55 -16.04 5.80
N GLY A 107 -17.63 -15.77 4.50
CA GLY A 107 -16.76 -16.38 3.49
C GLY A 107 -15.42 -15.68 3.29
N VAL A 108 -15.18 -14.54 3.96
CA VAL A 108 -13.96 -13.73 3.76
C VAL A 108 -13.22 -13.54 5.07
N PHE A 109 -13.84 -12.85 6.03
CA PHE A 109 -13.24 -12.57 7.35
C PHE A 109 -14.30 -12.04 8.32
N GLN A 110 -14.35 -12.58 9.52
CA GLN A 110 -15.09 -12.03 10.66
C GLN A 110 -14.27 -12.20 11.93
N GLY A 111 -13.99 -11.13 12.66
CA GLY A 111 -13.14 -11.20 13.85
C GLY A 111 -12.78 -9.85 14.45
N THR A 112 -11.77 -9.85 15.31
CA THR A 112 -11.26 -8.62 15.93
C THR A 112 -10.39 -7.81 14.96
N GLY A 113 -10.18 -6.53 15.25
CA GLY A 113 -9.25 -5.68 14.50
C GLY A 113 -7.83 -6.23 14.51
N ASN A 114 -7.38 -6.83 15.61
CA ASN A 114 -6.06 -7.46 15.69
C ASN A 114 -5.95 -8.69 14.78
N ASP A 115 -6.97 -9.56 14.79
CA ASP A 115 -7.01 -10.73 13.91
C ASP A 115 -7.06 -10.31 12.45
N TYR A 116 -7.81 -9.24 12.14
CA TYR A 116 -7.88 -8.69 10.80
C TYR A 116 -6.51 -8.21 10.31
N VAL A 117 -5.77 -7.47 11.14
CA VAL A 117 -4.41 -7.02 10.77
C VAL A 117 -3.51 -8.22 10.49
N HIS A 118 -3.53 -9.24 11.34
CA HIS A 118 -2.72 -10.44 11.10
C HIS A 118 -3.10 -11.13 9.79
N TRP A 119 -4.41 -11.38 9.59
CA TRP A 119 -4.95 -12.02 8.42
C TRP A 119 -4.64 -11.25 7.13
N VAL A 120 -4.91 -9.95 7.08
CA VAL A 120 -4.69 -9.13 5.88
C VAL A 120 -3.21 -9.07 5.55
N MET A 121 -2.31 -8.97 6.53
CA MET A 121 -0.87 -9.01 6.28
C MET A 121 -0.43 -10.34 5.66
N GLY A 122 -1.04 -11.46 6.03
CA GLY A 122 -0.84 -12.76 5.37
C GLY A 122 -1.34 -12.76 3.92
N VAL A 123 -2.57 -12.30 3.68
CA VAL A 123 -3.14 -12.18 2.32
C VAL A 123 -2.23 -11.33 1.43
N LEU A 124 -1.76 -10.20 1.96
CA LEU A 124 -0.92 -9.26 1.24
C LEU A 124 0.41 -9.88 0.77
N GLN A 125 0.96 -10.92 1.44
CA GLN A 125 2.18 -11.59 0.98
C GLN A 125 2.00 -12.33 -0.35
N GLY A 126 0.80 -12.81 -0.65
CA GLY A 126 0.48 -13.50 -1.90
C GLY A 126 0.14 -12.57 -3.08
N LEU A 127 0.13 -11.26 -2.85
CA LEU A 127 -0.29 -10.26 -3.85
C LEU A 127 0.92 -9.51 -4.40
N LYS A 128 0.93 -9.30 -5.72
CA LYS A 128 1.96 -8.53 -6.39
C LYS A 128 1.86 -7.04 -6.05
N SER A 129 0.65 -6.49 -6.11
CA SER A 129 0.35 -5.10 -5.78
C SER A 129 -1.11 -4.92 -5.40
N THR A 130 -1.39 -3.90 -4.60
CA THR A 130 -2.74 -3.40 -4.35
C THR A 130 -2.74 -1.88 -4.47
N HIS A 131 -3.86 -1.33 -4.89
CA HIS A 131 -4.11 0.10 -4.91
C HIS A 131 -5.59 0.36 -4.62
N HIS A 132 -5.85 1.12 -3.56
CA HIS A 132 -7.19 1.48 -3.14
C HIS A 132 -7.40 2.98 -3.31
N THR A 133 -8.47 3.35 -3.99
CA THR A 133 -8.95 4.73 -4.09
C THR A 133 -10.23 4.87 -3.31
N LEU A 134 -10.25 5.78 -2.34
CA LEU A 134 -11.47 6.14 -1.62
C LEU A 134 -12.24 7.19 -2.41
N GLY A 135 -13.55 6.99 -2.55
CA GLY A 135 -14.48 7.90 -3.20
C GLY A 135 -15.22 8.78 -2.19
N GLN A 136 -16.47 9.11 -2.51
CA GLN A 136 -17.33 9.91 -1.62
C GLN A 136 -17.49 9.21 -0.27
N SER A 137 -17.49 10.03 0.79
CA SER A 137 -17.77 9.58 2.15
C SER A 137 -18.94 10.36 2.73
N HIS A 138 -19.93 9.66 3.25
CA HIS A 138 -21.02 10.23 4.02
C HIS A 138 -20.70 10.06 5.51
N VAL A 139 -20.54 11.18 6.23
CA VAL A 139 -20.03 11.20 7.61
C VAL A 139 -21.02 11.89 8.54
N GLU A 140 -21.53 11.14 9.51
CA GLU A 140 -22.41 11.63 10.57
C GLU A 140 -21.69 11.54 11.92
N VAL A 141 -21.51 12.69 12.58
CA VAL A 141 -20.81 12.77 13.87
C VAL A 141 -21.80 13.17 14.95
N SER A 142 -21.78 12.43 16.07
CA SER A 142 -22.56 12.72 17.28
C SER A 142 -21.64 12.57 18.49
N GLY A 143 -21.17 13.70 19.01
CA GLY A 143 -20.23 13.73 20.12
C GLY A 143 -18.92 13.01 19.78
N ASP A 144 -18.62 11.94 20.50
CA ASP A 144 -17.43 11.10 20.34
C ASP A 144 -17.66 9.87 19.43
N VAL A 145 -18.80 9.79 18.74
CA VAL A 145 -19.14 8.69 17.83
C VAL A 145 -19.34 9.23 16.43
N ALA A 146 -18.88 8.48 15.43
CA ALA A 146 -19.17 8.76 14.03
C ALA A 146 -19.60 7.50 13.27
N LEU A 147 -20.58 7.66 12.39
CA LEU A 147 -21.00 6.67 11.40
C LEU A 147 -20.58 7.16 10.02
N VAL A 148 -19.91 6.27 9.27
CA VAL A 148 -19.31 6.63 8.00
C VAL A 148 -19.56 5.56 6.96
N GLU A 149 -20.14 5.97 5.83
CA GLU A 149 -20.11 5.18 4.60
C GLU A 149 -19.04 5.77 3.67
N THR A 150 -18.08 4.95 3.23
CA THR A 150 -17.04 5.36 2.28
C THR A 150 -16.98 4.41 1.10
N TYR A 151 -17.20 4.94 -0.10
CA TYR A 151 -17.02 4.21 -1.34
C TYR A 151 -15.54 3.93 -1.59
N PHE A 152 -15.21 2.79 -2.16
CA PHE A 152 -13.85 2.47 -2.60
C PHE A 152 -13.84 1.76 -3.95
N ASN A 153 -12.75 1.97 -4.68
CA ASN A 153 -12.33 1.13 -5.78
C ASN A 153 -10.98 0.52 -5.45
N ALA A 154 -10.82 -0.78 -5.66
CA ALA A 154 -9.58 -1.50 -5.44
C ALA A 154 -9.10 -2.13 -6.75
N HIS A 155 -7.81 -2.01 -7.01
CA HIS A 155 -7.08 -2.80 -7.99
C HIS A 155 -6.10 -3.69 -7.25
N ILE A 156 -6.19 -5.00 -7.49
CA ILE A 156 -5.36 -6.00 -6.85
C ILE A 156 -4.74 -6.86 -7.95
N ARG A 157 -3.42 -6.99 -7.92
CA ARG A 157 -2.70 -7.90 -8.81
C ARG A 157 -2.29 -9.16 -8.07
N VAL A 158 -2.76 -10.29 -8.56
CA VAL A 158 -2.55 -11.61 -7.95
C VAL A 158 -1.53 -12.38 -8.78
N ASP A 159 -0.51 -12.94 -8.12
CA ASP A 159 0.40 -13.91 -8.75
C ASP A 159 -0.28 -15.29 -8.77
N LYS A 160 -0.26 -15.97 -9.93
CA LYS A 160 -0.77 -17.33 -10.10
C LYS A 160 0.37 -18.31 -10.39
N PRO A 161 0.16 -19.63 -10.23
CA PRO A 161 1.15 -20.63 -10.68
C PRO A 161 1.53 -20.46 -12.16
N VAL A 162 0.58 -20.01 -12.98
CA VAL A 162 0.81 -19.61 -14.37
C VAL A 162 0.19 -18.23 -14.59
N GLY A 163 1.03 -17.24 -14.89
CA GLY A 163 0.61 -15.87 -15.22
C GLY A 163 0.21 -15.02 -14.00
N ARG A 164 -0.55 -13.95 -14.28
CA ARG A 164 -1.11 -13.02 -13.28
C ARG A 164 -2.50 -12.59 -13.70
N GLU A 165 -3.29 -12.16 -12.73
CA GLU A 165 -4.59 -11.54 -12.95
C GLU A 165 -4.72 -10.22 -12.20
N ASP A 166 -5.48 -9.31 -12.80
CA ASP A 166 -5.95 -8.10 -12.17
C ASP A 166 -7.39 -8.31 -11.69
N VAL A 167 -7.60 -8.07 -10.40
CA VAL A 167 -8.91 -8.06 -9.75
C VAL A 167 -9.27 -6.61 -9.48
N PHE A 168 -10.41 -6.19 -10.02
CA PHE A 168 -11.02 -4.90 -9.78
C PHE A 168 -12.23 -5.10 -8.88
N MET A 169 -12.38 -4.25 -7.88
CA MET A 169 -13.49 -4.32 -6.95
C MET A 169 -14.01 -2.91 -6.68
N GLY A 170 -15.33 -2.78 -6.62
CA GLY A 170 -15.98 -1.58 -6.11
C GLY A 170 -16.86 -1.95 -4.94
N GLY A 171 -16.87 -1.11 -3.92
CA GLY A 171 -17.63 -1.38 -2.71
C GLY A 171 -17.70 -0.21 -1.77
N ARG A 172 -18.21 -0.50 -0.57
CA ARG A 172 -18.41 0.46 0.51
C ARG A 172 -17.90 -0.10 1.82
N ASN A 173 -17.15 0.72 2.55
CA ASN A 173 -16.86 0.49 3.96
C ASN A 173 -17.90 1.22 4.79
N LEU A 174 -18.56 0.49 5.68
CA LEU A 174 -19.52 0.97 6.66
C LEU A 174 -18.84 0.94 8.02
N ASP A 175 -18.37 2.09 8.45
CA ASP A 175 -17.54 2.25 9.63
C ASP A 175 -18.31 2.90 10.78
N ARG A 176 -18.11 2.36 11.98
CA ARG A 176 -18.32 3.08 13.22
C ARG A 176 -16.96 3.47 13.77
N LEU A 177 -16.76 4.76 14.03
CA LEU A 177 -15.58 5.29 14.68
C LEU A 177 -15.94 5.85 16.05
N GLU A 178 -14.96 5.80 16.96
CA GLU A 178 -15.04 6.42 18.27
C GLU A 178 -13.82 7.31 18.50
N ARG A 179 -14.05 8.49 19.05
CA ARG A 179 -13.00 9.32 19.64
C ARG A 179 -12.82 8.90 21.09
N ARG A 180 -11.61 8.45 21.45
CA ARG A 180 -11.30 8.09 22.84
C ARG A 180 -10.21 8.99 23.41
N PRO A 181 -10.20 9.23 24.74
CA PRO A 181 -9.19 10.06 25.39
C PRO A 181 -7.76 9.61 25.04
N SER A 182 -6.95 10.57 24.57
CA SER A 182 -5.55 10.40 24.21
C SER A 182 -4.97 11.80 24.03
N GLY A 183 -4.08 12.22 24.93
CA GLY A 183 -3.65 13.61 24.98
C GLY A 183 -4.82 14.57 25.28
N ALA A 184 -4.70 15.82 24.84
CA ALA A 184 -5.66 16.89 25.17
C ALA A 184 -7.01 16.80 24.44
N SER A 185 -7.10 16.04 23.35
CA SER A 185 -8.19 16.15 22.36
C SER A 185 -8.78 14.81 21.93
N GLY A 186 -8.24 13.70 22.41
CA GLY A 186 -8.65 12.37 22.00
C GLY A 186 -8.19 12.00 20.60
N VAL A 187 -8.46 10.75 20.21
CA VAL A 187 -8.14 10.23 18.87
C VAL A 187 -9.31 9.43 18.32
N TRP A 188 -9.70 9.75 17.08
CA TRP A 188 -10.63 8.93 16.30
C TRP A 188 -9.95 7.66 15.83
N LYS A 189 -10.63 6.51 16.01
CA LYS A 189 -10.25 5.24 15.40
C LYS A 189 -11.49 4.40 15.10
N ILE A 190 -11.34 3.43 14.21
CA ILE A 190 -12.39 2.49 13.85
C ILE A 190 -12.63 1.53 15.02
N ILE A 191 -13.89 1.40 15.43
CA ILE A 191 -14.35 0.43 16.44
C ILE A 191 -15.18 -0.70 15.80
N HIS A 192 -15.81 -0.44 14.66
CA HIS A 192 -16.44 -1.48 13.85
C HIS A 192 -16.30 -1.14 12.38
N ARG A 193 -16.02 -2.14 11.55
CA ARG A 193 -16.12 -2.04 10.09
C ARG A 193 -16.95 -3.18 9.55
N LYS A 194 -17.91 -2.85 8.68
CA LYS A 194 -18.52 -3.80 7.76
C LYS A 194 -18.19 -3.42 6.33
N GLN A 195 -17.76 -4.36 5.51
CA GLN A 195 -17.48 -4.10 4.09
C GLN A 195 -18.55 -4.74 3.22
N VAL A 196 -19.03 -3.97 2.23
CA VAL A 196 -19.96 -4.42 1.21
C VAL A 196 -19.26 -4.31 -0.15
N LEU A 197 -19.23 -5.39 -0.91
CA LEU A 197 -18.79 -5.36 -2.30
C LEU A 197 -20.01 -5.16 -3.20
N ASP A 198 -19.98 -4.10 -4.00
CA ASP A 198 -21.04 -3.80 -4.95
C ASP A 198 -20.78 -4.52 -6.29
N TRP A 199 -19.52 -4.71 -6.66
CA TRP A 199 -19.13 -5.50 -7.83
C TRP A 199 -17.67 -5.98 -7.73
N VAL A 200 -17.37 -7.06 -8.46
CA VAL A 200 -16.02 -7.60 -8.64
C VAL A 200 -15.85 -8.02 -10.09
N ARG A 201 -14.67 -7.77 -10.65
CA ARG A 201 -14.29 -8.17 -12.01
C ARG A 201 -12.85 -8.66 -12.01
N THR A 202 -12.57 -9.71 -12.77
CA THR A 202 -11.22 -10.27 -12.91
C THR A 202 -10.84 -10.35 -14.38
N GLU A 203 -9.61 -9.95 -14.69
CA GLU A 203 -9.09 -9.88 -16.05
C GLU A 203 -7.63 -10.36 -16.10
N ALA A 204 -7.21 -10.79 -17.29
CA ALA A 204 -5.81 -11.11 -17.55
C ALA A 204 -4.95 -9.84 -17.54
N VAL A 205 -3.73 -9.93 -17.01
CA VAL A 205 -2.81 -8.80 -16.95
C VAL A 205 -2.29 -8.42 -18.34
N SER A 206 -2.23 -7.11 -18.63
CA SER A 206 -1.52 -6.53 -19.78
C SER A 206 -0.46 -5.54 -19.32
N ASP A 207 0.81 -5.99 -19.29
CA ASP A 207 1.95 -5.26 -18.70
C ASP A 207 2.92 -4.67 -19.73
N ILE A 208 2.48 -4.49 -20.98
CA ILE A 208 3.35 -4.02 -22.08
C ILE A 208 4.09 -2.74 -21.70
N PHE A 209 3.38 -1.75 -21.16
CA PHE A 209 3.97 -0.49 -20.71
C PHE A 209 5.03 -0.70 -19.61
N TYR A 210 4.75 -1.55 -18.61
CA TYR A 210 5.69 -1.83 -17.53
C TYR A 210 6.98 -2.48 -18.06
N HIS A 211 6.85 -3.45 -18.97
CA HIS A 211 7.99 -4.15 -19.56
C HIS A 211 8.81 -3.27 -20.52
N GLN A 212 8.17 -2.37 -21.24
CA GLN A 212 8.85 -1.49 -22.17
C GLN A 212 9.52 -0.29 -21.49
N ASN A 213 9.14 0.05 -20.26
CA ASN A 213 9.65 1.19 -19.48
C ASN A 213 10.25 0.75 -18.13
N PRO A 214 11.29 -0.11 -18.11
CA PRO A 214 11.81 -0.69 -16.87
C PRO A 214 12.36 0.34 -15.87
N ASP A 215 12.83 1.49 -16.36
CA ASP A 215 13.36 2.58 -15.55
C ASP A 215 12.27 3.51 -14.97
N GLY A 216 11.00 3.17 -15.16
CA GLY A 216 9.86 3.86 -14.54
C GLY A 216 9.89 3.82 -13.01
N LEU A 217 9.27 4.81 -12.38
CA LEU A 217 9.10 4.82 -10.92
C LEU A 217 7.91 3.95 -10.54
N TRP A 218 8.22 2.75 -10.05
CA TRP A 218 7.23 1.76 -9.64
C TRP A 218 7.03 1.76 -8.12
N SER A 219 5.79 1.50 -7.67
CA SER A 219 5.47 1.43 -6.25
C SER A 219 6.19 0.29 -5.54
N SER A 220 6.52 0.49 -4.26
CA SER A 220 7.09 -0.53 -3.39
C SER A 220 6.17 -0.80 -2.20
N ARG A 221 6.06 -2.07 -1.79
CA ARG A 221 5.30 -2.49 -0.61
C ARG A 221 6.21 -2.62 0.61
N SER A 222 7.03 -1.59 0.81
CA SER A 222 7.98 -1.51 1.91
C SER A 222 8.34 -0.05 2.19
N LYS A 223 9.16 0.18 3.22
CA LYS A 223 9.65 1.52 3.58
C LYS A 223 10.56 2.17 2.52
N THR A 224 10.94 1.45 1.46
CA THR A 224 11.67 2.02 0.32
C THR A 224 10.78 2.74 -0.68
N ASP A 225 9.45 2.67 -0.54
CA ASP A 225 8.52 3.42 -1.38
C ASP A 225 8.75 4.93 -1.27
N LEU A 226 8.63 5.63 -2.40
CA LEU A 226 8.86 7.07 -2.47
C LEU A 226 7.91 7.87 -1.57
N SER A 227 6.73 7.34 -1.26
CA SER A 227 5.81 8.02 -0.35
C SER A 227 6.33 8.14 1.09
N TYR A 228 7.29 7.30 1.51
CA TYR A 228 7.99 7.47 2.79
C TYR A 228 9.15 8.46 2.73
N GLN A 229 9.54 8.88 1.53
CA GLN A 229 10.70 9.74 1.28
C GLN A 229 10.27 11.15 0.86
N MET A 230 8.97 11.47 0.87
CA MET A 230 8.45 12.77 0.43
C MET A 230 9.07 13.96 1.17
N ALA A 231 9.44 13.81 2.44
CA ALA A 231 10.12 14.86 3.21
C ALA A 231 11.53 15.21 2.67
N GLN A 232 12.10 14.36 1.80
CA GLN A 232 13.38 14.56 1.13
C GLN A 232 13.19 15.10 -0.30
N PHE A 233 11.94 15.26 -0.76
CA PHE A 233 11.71 15.82 -2.08
C PHE A 233 12.22 17.26 -2.12
N PRO A 234 12.78 17.70 -3.25
CA PRO A 234 13.29 19.05 -3.35
C PRO A 234 12.25 20.11 -2.97
N GLY A 235 12.68 21.12 -2.22
CA GLY A 235 11.78 22.15 -1.68
C GLY A 235 10.97 21.73 -0.44
N SER A 236 11.00 20.48 -0.01
CA SER A 236 10.30 20.02 1.20
C SER A 236 11.02 20.38 2.51
N GLN A 237 12.26 20.85 2.42
CA GLN A 237 13.05 21.36 3.54
C GLN A 237 13.46 22.80 3.22
N ASN A 238 13.47 23.67 4.23
CA ASN A 238 14.02 25.02 4.09
C ASN A 238 15.47 24.91 3.60
N ALA A 239 15.80 25.55 2.48
CA ALA A 239 17.08 25.46 1.75
C ALA A 239 17.35 24.18 0.92
N GLY A 240 16.32 23.40 0.55
CA GLY A 240 16.48 22.23 -0.32
C GLY A 240 17.03 22.59 -1.71
N LYS A 241 18.13 21.94 -2.13
CA LYS A 241 18.66 22.09 -3.49
C LYS A 241 17.60 21.67 -4.51
N LEU A 242 17.38 22.50 -5.52
CA LEU A 242 16.56 22.17 -6.68
C LEU A 242 17.11 20.90 -7.36
N PRO A 243 16.24 20.03 -7.91
CA PRO A 243 16.69 18.81 -8.53
C PRO A 243 17.58 19.10 -9.74
N ALA A 244 18.62 18.28 -9.91
CA ALA A 244 19.65 18.49 -10.92
C ALA A 244 19.13 18.46 -12.38
N PHE A 245 17.89 18.07 -12.61
CA PHE A 245 17.25 18.07 -13.92
C PHE A 245 16.53 19.39 -14.27
N LEU A 246 16.27 20.27 -13.29
CA LEU A 246 15.69 21.58 -13.57
C LEU A 246 16.67 22.43 -14.40
N GLY A 247 16.16 23.07 -15.45
CA GLY A 247 16.96 23.85 -16.40
C GLY A 247 17.59 23.04 -17.54
N ARG A 248 17.51 21.71 -17.52
CA ARG A 248 17.82 20.90 -18.71
C ARG A 248 16.64 20.96 -19.68
N ARG A 249 16.89 21.12 -20.98
CA ARG A 249 15.86 20.90 -22.01
C ARG A 249 15.42 19.44 -21.88
N TYR A 250 14.12 19.21 -21.75
CA TYR A 250 13.59 17.85 -21.72
C TYR A 250 13.86 17.20 -23.09
N GLU A 251 14.79 16.26 -23.12
CA GLU A 251 15.00 15.37 -24.24
C GLU A 251 14.30 14.05 -23.93
N SER A 252 13.13 13.85 -24.53
CA SER A 252 12.39 12.60 -24.41
C SER A 252 13.22 11.46 -24.98
N LYS A 253 13.74 10.58 -24.12
CA LYS A 253 13.98 9.20 -24.52
C LYS A 253 12.61 8.54 -24.52
N SER A 254 12.10 8.26 -25.72
CA SER A 254 10.70 7.95 -26.01
C SER A 254 10.08 6.99 -24.99
N VAL A 255 9.05 7.44 -24.28
CA VAL A 255 8.12 6.54 -23.57
C VAL A 255 7.55 5.58 -24.60
N LYS A 256 7.57 4.29 -24.29
CA LYS A 256 7.07 3.23 -25.18
C LYS A 256 5.67 2.82 -24.72
N PHE A 257 4.72 2.76 -25.65
CA PHE A 257 3.34 2.34 -25.44
C PHE A 257 3.10 0.98 -26.08
#